data_AF-A0A661XQI2-F1
#
_entry.id   AF-A0A661XQI2-F1
#
_cell.length_a   1.000
_cell.length_b   1.000
_cell.length_c   1.000
_cell.angle_alpha   90.00
_cell.angle_beta   90.00
_cell.angle_gamma   90.00
#
_symmetry.space_group_name_H-M   'P 1'
#
loop_
_entity.id
_entity.type
_entity.pdbx_description
1 polymer ?
#
loop_
_entity_poly.entity_id
_entity_poly.type
_entity_poly.pdbx_seq_one_letter_code
_entity_poly.pdbx_strand_id
1 'polypeptide(L)' 'MTKQIASSILMIRPVSFRMNTETAVNNYYQKVIDGLTPEKAQEQALNEFDTYANKLKANGIDVVVIEDTPDP' A
#
# COMPACT_ATOMS: atom_id res chain seq x y z
N MET A 1 13.24 27.55 9.87
CA MET A 1 12.55 26.45 9.16
C MET A 1 12.53 25.25 10.08
N THR A 2 11.34 24.76 10.45
CA THR A 2 11.18 23.55 11.25
C THR A 2 11.67 22.36 10.45
N LYS A 3 12.72 21.69 10.92
CA LYS A 3 13.28 20.50 10.26
C LYS A 3 12.27 19.36 10.43
N GLN A 4 11.68 18.90 9.34
CA GLN A 4 10.89 17.67 9.28
C GLN A 4 11.73 16.53 9.92
N ILE A 5 11.18 15.85 10.92
CA ILE A 5 11.92 14.85 11.71
C ILE A 5 12.15 13.55 10.91
N ALA A 6 11.19 13.17 10.06
CA ALA A 6 11.31 12.04 9.15
C ALA A 6 11.68 12.55 7.75
N SER A 7 12.94 12.37 7.36
CA SER A 7 13.46 12.69 6.03
C SER A 7 13.28 11.56 5.02
N SER A 8 13.11 10.33 5.52
CA SER A 8 13.05 9.11 4.72
C SER A 8 11.86 8.23 5.14
N ILE A 9 11.21 7.61 4.17
CA ILE A 9 10.10 6.67 4.34
C ILE A 9 10.48 5.34 3.70
N LEU A 10 10.31 4.25 4.45
CA LEU A 10 10.40 2.89 3.93
C LEU A 10 8.99 2.41 3.55
N MET A 11 8.84 1.88 2.35
CA MET A 11 7.58 1.32 1.84
C MET A 11 7.83 -0.09 1.31
N ILE A 12 6.92 -1.02 1.55
CA ILE A 12 6.98 -2.38 1.01
C ILE A 12 5.96 -2.48 -0.12
N ARG A 13 6.40 -2.87 -1.31
CA ARG A 13 5.49 -3.01 -2.46
C ARG A 13 4.52 -4.17 -2.18
N PRO A 14 3.20 -3.96 -2.26
CA PRO A 14 2.23 -5.03 -2.03
C PRO A 14 2.31 -6.07 -3.16
N VAL A 15 2.41 -7.35 -2.80
CA VAL A 15 2.50 -8.46 -3.77
C VAL A 15 1.29 -9.42 -3.72
N SER A 16 0.53 -9.42 -2.63
CA SER A 16 -0.69 -10.24 -2.46
C SER A 16 -1.76 -9.51 -1.67
N PHE A 17 -2.33 -8.46 -2.26
CA PHE A 17 -3.36 -7.62 -1.67
C PHE A 17 -4.73 -8.28 -1.80
N ARG A 18 -5.23 -8.80 -0.68
CA ARG A 18 -6.52 -9.47 -0.60
C ARG A 18 -7.20 -9.20 0.73
N MET A 19 -8.51 -9.36 0.76
CA MET A 19 -9.27 -9.33 2.00
C MET A 19 -8.87 -10.54 2.87
N ASN A 20 -8.62 -10.29 4.16
CA ASN A 20 -8.42 -11.37 5.11
C ASN A 20 -9.79 -11.85 5.62
N THR A 21 -10.31 -12.91 5.01
CA THR A 21 -11.63 -13.50 5.30
C THR A 21 -11.81 -13.88 6.78
N GLU A 22 -10.74 -14.24 7.49
CA GLU A 22 -10.80 -14.64 8.90
C GLU A 22 -11.13 -13.46 9.84
N THR A 23 -10.79 -12.23 9.44
CA THR A 23 -11.00 -11.01 10.23
C THR A 23 -12.05 -10.07 9.64
N ALA A 24 -12.57 -10.39 8.45
CA ALA A 24 -13.61 -9.61 7.78
C ALA A 24 -14.90 -9.52 8.60
N VAL A 25 -15.15 -10.47 9.51
CA VAL A 25 -16.35 -10.51 10.35
C VAL A 25 -16.40 -9.37 11.38
N ASN A 26 -15.25 -8.84 11.83
CA ASN A 26 -15.19 -7.81 12.88
C ASN A 26 -14.29 -6.61 12.56
N ASN A 27 -13.62 -6.60 11.40
CA ASN A 27 -12.76 -5.49 11.02
C ASN A 27 -13.57 -4.36 10.38
N TYR A 28 -13.70 -3.24 11.11
CA TYR A 28 -14.38 -2.02 10.65
C TYR A 28 -13.86 -1.50 9.29
N TYR A 29 -12.62 -1.79 8.94
CA TYR A 29 -11.98 -1.34 7.70
C TYR A 29 -12.15 -2.31 6.53
N GLN A 30 -12.65 -3.54 6.76
CA GLN A 30 -12.88 -4.52 5.70
C GLN A 30 -14.33 -4.48 5.25
N LYS A 31 -14.61 -3.69 4.22
CA LYS A 31 -15.91 -3.68 3.54
C LYS A 31 -15.87 -4.64 2.36
N VAL A 32 -16.89 -5.48 2.24
CA VAL A 32 -17.10 -6.27 1.02
C VAL A 32 -17.51 -5.29 -0.08
N ILE A 33 -16.70 -5.21 -1.13
CA ILE A 33 -17.01 -4.44 -2.33
C ILE A 33 -17.47 -5.46 -3.38
N ASP A 34 -18.76 -5.45 -3.69
CA ASP A 34 -19.33 -6.37 -4.68
C ASP A 34 -18.63 -6.21 -6.04
N GLY A 35 -18.15 -7.32 -6.60
CA GLY A 35 -17.48 -7.37 -7.90
C GLY A 35 -15.99 -7.00 -7.89
N LEU A 36 -15.38 -6.73 -6.73
CA LEU A 36 -13.94 -6.57 -6.60
C LEU A 36 -13.26 -7.94 -6.48
N THR A 37 -12.55 -8.34 -7.53
CA THR A 37 -11.74 -9.57 -7.49
C THR A 37 -10.39 -9.29 -6.84
N PRO A 38 -9.71 -10.30 -6.27
CA PRO A 38 -8.37 -10.13 -5.69
C PRO A 38 -7.37 -9.50 -6.67
N GLU A 39 -7.45 -9.84 -7.96
CA GLU A 39 -6.56 -9.30 -8.99
C GLU A 39 -6.79 -7.80 -9.21
N LYS A 40 -8.06 -7.37 -9.24
CA LYS A 40 -8.40 -5.95 -9.35
C LYS A 40 -8.01 -5.18 -8.09
N ALA A 41 -8.17 -5.79 -6.91
CA ALA A 41 -7.74 -5.19 -5.65
C ALA A 41 -6.22 -5.01 -5.62
N GLN A 42 -5.46 -6.02 -6.07
CA GLN A 42 -4.01 -5.95 -6.22
C GLN A 42 -3.58 -4.86 -7.21
N GLU A 43 -4.21 -4.78 -8.39
CA GLU A 43 -3.93 -3.75 -9.39
C GLU A 43 -4.18 -2.34 -8.83
N GLN A 44 -5.32 -2.14 -8.16
CA GLN A 44 -5.65 -0.86 -7.52
C GLN A 44 -4.65 -0.51 -6.41
N ALA A 45 -4.28 -1.47 -5.56
CA ALA A 45 -3.30 -1.26 -4.50
C ALA A 45 -1.93 -0.86 -5.05
N LEU A 46 -1.47 -1.50 -6.14
CA LEU A 46 -0.23 -1.14 -6.82
C LEU A 46 -0.28 0.29 -7.38
N ASN A 47 -1.39 0.65 -8.05
CA ASN A 47 -1.56 1.98 -8.62
C ASN A 47 -1.59 3.07 -7.53
N GLU A 48 -2.31 2.84 -6.44
CA GLU A 48 -2.34 3.77 -5.30
C GLU A 48 -0.96 3.89 -4.62
N PHE A 49 -0.27 2.76 -4.44
CA PHE A 49 1.09 2.72 -3.89
C PHE A 49 2.05 3.56 -4.72
N ASP A 50 2.10 3.33 -6.04
CA ASP A 50 3.00 4.04 -6.95
C ASP A 50 2.65 5.52 -7.04
N THR A 51 1.36 5.85 -7.08
CA THR A 51 0.89 7.24 -7.06
C THR A 51 1.34 7.96 -5.79
N TYR A 52 1.22 7.32 -4.63
CA TYR A 52 1.61 7.91 -3.35
C TYR A 52 3.13 8.05 -3.22
N ALA A 53 3.89 7.01 -3.56
CA ALA A 53 5.35 7.03 -3.56
C ALA A 53 5.89 8.14 -4.48
N ASN A 54 5.34 8.30 -5.68
CA ASN A 54 5.71 9.36 -6.61
C ASN A 54 5.39 10.75 -6.06
N LYS A 55 4.23 10.92 -5.41
CA LYS A 55 3.86 12.20 -4.78
C LYS A 55 4.82 12.57 -3.64
N LEU A 56 5.23 11.61 -2.81
CA LEU A 56 6.21 11.83 -1.74
C LEU A 56 7.58 12.24 -2.31
N LYS A 57 8.09 11.50 -3.30
CA LYS A 57 9.35 11.82 -3.99
C LYS A 57 9.32 13.21 -4.63
N ALA A 58 8.21 13.58 -5.27
CA ALA A 58 8.03 14.90 -5.87
C ALA A 58 8.06 16.06 -4.85
N ASN A 59 7.76 15.77 -3.57
CA ASN A 59 7.86 16.73 -2.47
C ASN A 59 9.23 16.70 -1.74
N GLY A 60 10.23 16.02 -2.32
CA GLY A 60 11.59 15.98 -1.78
C GLY A 60 11.76 15.04 -0.57
N ILE A 61 10.82 14.13 -0.35
CA ILE A 61 10.92 13.08 0.66
C ILE A 61 11.70 11.90 0.06
N ASP A 62 12.68 11.40 0.80
CA ASP A 62 13.41 10.19 0.41
C ASP A 62 12.52 8.96 0.64
N VAL A 63 12.31 8.16 -0.41
CA VAL A 63 11.41 7.00 -0.37
C VAL A 63 12.17 5.76 -0.82
N VAL A 64 12.36 4.83 0.12
CA VAL A 64 12.96 3.53 -0.11
C VAL A 64 11.86 2.51 -0.29
N VAL A 65 11.77 1.91 -1.47
CA VAL A 65 10.82 0.84 -1.76
C VAL A 65 11.55 -0.50 -1.69
N ILE A 66 10.99 -1.43 -0.90
CA ILE A 66 11.41 -2.82 -0.85
C ILE A 66 10.38 -3.64 -1.62
N GLU A 67 10.87 -4.44 -2.55
CA GLU A 67 10.07 -5.39 -3.32
C GLU A 67 9.85 -6.64 -2.47
N ASP A 68 8.60 -7.02 -2.26
CA ASP A 68 8.20 -8.24 -1.56
C ASP A 68 8.05 -9.41 -2.55
N THR A 69 8.12 -10.64 -2.06
CA THR A 69 7.95 -11.86 -2.88
C THR A 69 6.59 -12.51 -2.64
N PRO A 70 5.94 -13.08 -3.68
CA PRO A 70 4.66 -13.79 -3.49
C PRO A 70 4.76 -14.97 -2.51
N ASP A 71 5.97 -15.53 -2.39
CA ASP A 71 6.31 -16.63 -1.50
C ASP A 71 7.30 -16.14 -0.42
N PRO A 72 7.07 -16.45 0.87
CA PRO A 72 7.88 -15.98 1.99
C PRO A 72 9.21 -16.73 2.20
#